data_AF-A0A844ENY7-F1
#
_entry.id   AF-A0A844ENY7-F1
#
_cell.length_a   1.000
_cell.length_b   1.000
_cell.length_c   1.000
_cell.angle_alpha   90.00
_cell.angle_beta   90.00
_cell.angle_gamma   90.00
#
_symmetry.space_group_name_H-M   'P 1'
#
loop_
_entity.id
_entity.type
_entity.pdbx_description
1 polymer ?
#
loop_
_entity_poly.entity_id
_entity_poly.type
_entity_poly.pdbx_seq_one_letter_code
_entity_poly.pdbx_strand_id
1 'polypeptide(L)'
;WQGSIVDRDDKQPLFEKIQEGLADDLPLMVVGHLASPAQVEKLIAAGVQFAAMGRELIREPKWVQKVEADDEQAIRYTFSLRDLDELKITPPLLNFLRTAFKKGFPISTDEKQIRI
;
A
#
# COMPACT_ATOMS: atom_id res chain seq x y z
N TRP A 1 2.71 0.41 10.84
CA TRP A 1 3.12 0.06 12.22
C TRP A 1 4.64 -0.04 12.39
N GLN A 2 5.41 0.62 11.51
CA GLN A 2 6.87 0.60 11.64
C GLN A 2 7.29 1.62 12.71
N GLY A 3 8.12 1.19 13.65
CA GLY A 3 8.80 2.05 14.62
C GLY A 3 9.98 2.78 13.98
N SER A 4 10.86 3.34 14.81
CA SER A 4 12.01 4.08 14.30
C SER A 4 13.01 3.17 13.56
N ILE A 5 13.61 3.70 12.49
CA ILE A 5 14.70 3.02 11.75
C ILE A 5 16.09 3.33 12.35
N VAL A 6 16.18 4.38 13.18
CA VAL A 6 17.43 4.86 13.79
C VAL A 6 17.57 4.27 15.20
N ASP A 7 16.68 4.67 16.11
CA ASP A 7 16.51 4.02 17.41
C ASP A 7 15.65 2.77 17.24
N ARG A 8 16.21 1.59 17.56
CA ARG A 8 15.52 0.31 17.44
C ARG A 8 14.73 -0.06 18.69
N ASP A 9 15.00 0.56 19.82
CA ASP A 9 14.28 0.31 21.07
C ASP A 9 12.97 1.06 21.11
N ASP A 10 12.89 2.15 20.36
CA ASP A 10 11.68 2.91 20.11
C ASP A 10 10.68 2.14 19.21
N LYS A 11 9.71 1.50 19.86
CA LYS A 11 8.65 0.71 19.22
C LYS A 11 7.42 1.51 18.83
N GLN A 12 7.33 2.77 19.24
CA GLN A 12 6.15 3.57 18.95
C GLN A 12 6.07 3.81 17.43
N PRO A 13 4.94 3.48 16.78
CA PRO A 13 4.73 3.73 15.37
C PRO A 13 4.96 5.20 15.01
N LEU A 14 5.68 5.44 13.91
CA LEU A 14 6.04 6.81 13.51
C LEU A 14 4.82 7.72 13.30
N PHE A 15 3.72 7.18 12.77
CA PHE A 15 2.53 7.98 12.51
C PHE A 15 1.84 8.45 13.80
N GLU A 16 1.90 7.66 14.88
CA GLU A 16 1.32 8.05 16.19
C GLU A 16 2.08 9.24 16.80
N LYS A 17 3.41 9.25 16.68
CA LYS A 17 4.23 10.40 17.11
C LYS A 17 3.89 11.67 16.35
N ILE A 18 3.60 11.53 15.06
CA ILE A 18 3.20 12.66 14.23
C ILE A 18 1.83 13.16 14.69
N GLN A 19 0.88 12.26 14.97
CA GLN A 19 -0.45 12.63 15.49
C GLN A 19 -0.37 13.38 16.83
N GLU A 20 0.49 12.96 17.75
CA GLU A 20 0.69 13.64 19.06
C GLU A 20 1.14 15.10 18.92
N GLY A 21 1.87 15.43 17.86
CA GLY A 21 2.35 16.78 17.58
C GLY A 21 1.51 17.57 16.57
N LEU A 22 0.42 16.98 16.05
CA LEU A 22 -0.38 17.58 14.99
C LEU A 22 -1.47 18.49 15.58
N ALA A 23 -1.82 19.56 14.88
CA ALA A 23 -3.00 20.36 15.22
C ALA A 23 -4.29 19.59 14.91
N ASP A 24 -5.34 19.80 15.70
CA ASP A 24 -6.61 19.06 15.60
C ASP A 24 -7.33 19.22 14.25
N ASP A 25 -7.07 20.32 13.53
CA ASP A 25 -7.68 20.65 12.23
C ASP A 25 -6.81 20.29 11.03
N LEU A 26 -5.63 19.72 11.25
CA LEU A 26 -4.71 19.33 10.19
C LEU A 26 -4.79 17.81 9.95
N PRO A 27 -5.35 17.33 8.83
CA PRO A 27 -5.49 15.90 8.60
C PRO A 27 -4.15 15.22 8.30
N LEU A 28 -3.97 14.02 8.84
CA LEU A 28 -2.82 13.16 8.55
C LEU A 28 -3.16 12.15 7.45
N MET A 29 -2.24 12.03 6.48
CA MET A 29 -2.26 10.98 5.46
C MET A 29 -1.09 10.02 5.66
N VAL A 30 -1.37 8.74 5.87
CA VAL A 30 -0.35 7.71 6.11
C VAL A 30 -0.20 6.78 4.92
N VAL A 31 1.06 6.48 4.58
CA VAL A 31 1.46 5.48 3.57
C VAL A 31 2.21 4.33 4.23
N GLY A 32 2.23 3.18 3.55
CA GLY A 32 3.12 2.07 3.93
C GLY A 32 2.51 0.71 3.70
N HIS A 33 2.61 0.19 2.48
CA HIS A 33 2.16 -1.16 2.11
C HIS A 33 0.69 -1.46 2.52
N LEU A 34 -0.18 -0.44 2.46
CA LEU A 34 -1.62 -0.59 2.69
C LEU A 34 -2.23 -1.29 1.47
N ALA A 35 -2.44 -2.60 1.58
CA ALA A 35 -2.85 -3.46 0.48
C ALA A 35 -4.24 -4.06 0.68
N SER A 36 -4.60 -4.41 1.92
CA SER A 36 -5.92 -4.97 2.24
C SER A 36 -6.84 -3.95 2.90
N PRO A 37 -8.17 -4.10 2.75
CA PRO A 37 -9.14 -3.22 3.40
C PRO A 37 -8.98 -3.19 4.93
N ALA A 38 -8.78 -4.37 5.54
CA ALA A 38 -8.53 -4.49 6.97
C ALA A 38 -7.30 -3.67 7.47
N GLN A 39 -6.25 -3.54 6.66
CA GLN A 39 -5.10 -2.69 7.02
C GLN A 39 -5.46 -1.20 7.03
N VAL A 40 -6.27 -0.78 6.06
CA VAL A 40 -6.79 0.59 5.96
C VAL A 40 -7.74 0.87 7.11
N GLU A 41 -8.69 -0.01 7.40
CA GLU A 41 -9.62 0.13 8.52
C GLU A 41 -8.90 0.24 9.85
N LYS A 42 -7.89 -0.60 10.09
CA LYS A 42 -7.07 -0.53 11.31
C LYS A 42 -6.38 0.84 11.46
N LEU A 43 -5.96 1.45 10.36
CA LEU A 43 -5.33 2.76 10.36
C LEU A 43 -6.33 3.89 10.64
N ILE A 44 -7.51 3.85 10.01
CA ILE A 44 -8.58 4.83 10.25
C ILE A 44 -9.07 4.73 11.70
N ALA A 45 -9.23 3.51 12.23
CA ALA A 45 -9.59 3.27 13.63
C ALA A 45 -8.54 3.79 14.63
N ALA A 46 -7.29 3.98 14.20
CA ALA A 46 -6.22 4.60 14.97
C ALA A 46 -6.24 6.15 14.91
N GLY A 47 -7.30 6.76 14.38
CA GLY A 47 -7.48 8.21 14.35
C GLY A 47 -6.76 8.91 13.20
N VAL A 48 -6.38 8.19 12.14
CA VAL A 48 -5.81 8.76 10.92
C VAL A 48 -6.93 9.07 9.93
N GLN A 49 -6.88 10.24 9.30
CA GLN A 49 -7.96 10.71 8.41
C GLN A 49 -7.86 10.09 7.01
N PHE A 50 -6.64 9.90 6.50
CA PHE A 50 -6.42 9.40 5.15
C PHE A 50 -5.38 8.28 5.09
N ALA A 51 -5.71 7.26 4.30
CA ALA A 51 -4.80 6.20 3.89
C ALA A 51 -4.38 6.42 2.45
N ALA A 52 -3.08 6.37 2.17
CA ALA A 52 -2.56 6.49 0.83
C ALA A 52 -1.95 5.17 0.32
N MET A 53 -2.37 4.81 -0.89
CA MET A 53 -1.93 3.61 -1.60
C MET A 53 -1.11 4.02 -2.82
N GLY A 54 0.05 3.39 -2.99
CA GLY A 54 0.93 3.60 -4.15
C GLY A 54 0.86 2.43 -5.12
N ARG A 55 1.80 1.50 -4.97
CA ARG A 55 1.93 0.30 -5.82
C ARG A 55 0.63 -0.51 -5.96
N GLU A 56 -0.21 -0.50 -4.93
CA GLU A 56 -1.41 -1.32 -4.92
C GLU A 56 -2.45 -0.83 -5.93
N LEU A 57 -2.51 0.48 -6.19
CA LEU A 57 -3.36 1.07 -7.23
C LEU A 57 -2.82 0.85 -8.65
N ILE A 58 -1.51 0.59 -8.81
CA ILE A 58 -0.93 0.24 -10.11
C ILE A 58 -1.43 -1.13 -10.57
N ARG A 59 -1.52 -2.10 -9.65
CA ARG A 59 -2.02 -3.45 -9.96
C ARG A 59 -3.55 -3.55 -9.88
N GLU A 60 -4.18 -2.73 -9.04
CA GLU A 60 -5.63 -2.74 -8.84
C GLU A 60 -6.18 -1.30 -8.84
N PRO A 61 -6.38 -0.69 -10.01
CA PRO A 61 -6.88 0.68 -10.10
C PRO A 61 -8.33 0.83 -9.63
N LYS A 62 -9.08 -0.29 -9.54
CA LYS A 62 -10.46 -0.32 -9.05
C LYS A 62 -10.57 -0.71 -7.57
N TRP A 63 -9.48 -0.62 -6.82
CA TRP A 63 -9.42 -1.11 -5.44
C TRP A 63 -10.55 -0.51 -4.58
N VAL A 64 -10.70 0.82 -4.62
CA VAL A 64 -11.72 1.53 -3.82
C VAL A 64 -13.12 1.08 -4.22
N GLN A 65 -13.39 0.99 -5.52
CA GLN A 65 -14.69 0.59 -6.05
C GLN A 65 -15.05 -0.85 -5.67
N LYS A 66 -14.06 -1.75 -5.57
CA LYS A 66 -14.28 -3.14 -5.12
C LYS A 66 -14.62 -3.20 -3.64
N VAL A 67 -13.94 -2.39 -2.80
CA VAL A 67 -14.26 -2.29 -1.38
C VAL A 67 -15.64 -1.69 -1.16
N GLU A 68 -15.97 -0.60 -1.87
CA GLU A 68 -17.31 0.01 -1.80
C GLU A 68 -18.44 -0.94 -2.23
N ALA A 69 -18.13 -1.91 -3.09
CA ALA A 69 -19.06 -2.92 -3.57
C ALA A 69 -19.10 -4.22 -2.74
N ASP A 70 -18.39 -4.28 -1.61
CA ASP A 70 -18.24 -5.50 -0.78
C ASP A 70 -17.62 -6.69 -1.54
N ASP A 71 -16.83 -6.42 -2.58
CA ASP A 71 -16.16 -7.41 -3.44
C ASP A 71 -14.65 -7.46 -3.17
N GLU A 72 -14.28 -7.54 -1.90
CA GLU A 72 -12.87 -7.55 -1.48
C GLU A 72 -12.10 -8.77 -2.00
N GLN A 73 -12.81 -9.89 -2.21
CA GLN A 73 -12.22 -11.13 -2.72
C GLN A 73 -11.74 -10.99 -4.17
N ALA A 74 -12.31 -10.06 -4.94
CA ALA A 74 -11.86 -9.78 -6.30
C ALA A 74 -10.65 -8.85 -6.37
N ILE A 75 -10.16 -8.31 -5.26
CA ILE A 75 -8.98 -7.43 -5.26
C ILE A 75 -7.74 -8.21 -5.73
N ARG A 76 -7.07 -7.69 -6.75
CA ARG A 76 -5.83 -8.29 -7.25
C ARG A 76 -4.67 -7.99 -6.31
N TYR A 77 -4.14 -9.03 -5.67
CA TYR A 77 -2.94 -8.94 -4.81
C TYR A 77 -1.64 -9.29 -5.54
N THR A 78 -1.72 -9.78 -6.77
CA THR A 78 -0.55 -10.03 -7.62
C THR A 78 -0.72 -9.33 -8.97
N PHE A 79 0.39 -9.13 -9.65
CA PHE A 79 0.48 -8.48 -10.94
C PHE A 79 0.93 -9.48 -12.00
N SER A 80 0.12 -9.67 -13.04
CA SER A 80 0.46 -10.54 -14.16
C SER A 80 1.02 -9.73 -15.33
N LEU A 81 2.05 -10.25 -16.00
CA LEU A 81 2.55 -9.66 -17.26
C LEU A 81 1.52 -9.74 -18.40
N ARG A 82 0.44 -10.51 -18.23
CA ARG A 82 -0.68 -10.55 -19.19
C ARG A 82 -1.62 -9.36 -19.05
N ASP A 83 -1.56 -8.63 -17.92
CA ASP A 83 -2.49 -7.55 -17.61
C ASP A 83 -1.94 -6.17 -18.03
N LEU A 84 -0.77 -6.13 -18.70
CA LEU A 84 -0.09 -4.89 -19.07
C LEU A 84 -0.97 -3.95 -19.90
N ASP A 85 -1.70 -4.50 -20.88
CA ASP A 85 -2.55 -3.72 -21.78
C ASP A 85 -3.82 -3.22 -21.08
N GLU A 86 -4.37 -3.99 -20.14
CA GLU A 86 -5.51 -3.61 -19.31
C GLU A 86 -5.11 -2.46 -18.37
N LEU A 87 -3.99 -2.64 -17.67
CA LEU A 87 -3.46 -1.71 -16.67
C LEU A 87 -2.69 -0.52 -17.30
N LYS A 88 -2.61 -0.45 -18.64
CA LYS A 88 -1.89 0.59 -19.39
C LYS A 88 -0.43 0.75 -18.97
N ILE A 89 0.22 -0.36 -18.63
CA ILE A 89 1.62 -0.37 -18.18
C ILE A 89 2.53 -0.42 -19.41
N THR A 90 3.23 0.68 -19.66
CA THR A 90 4.19 0.79 -20.76
C THR A 90 5.50 0.04 -20.45
N PRO A 91 6.28 -0.36 -21.47
CA PRO A 91 7.56 -1.04 -21.24
C PRO A 91 8.55 -0.27 -20.33
N PRO A 92 8.69 1.07 -20.42
CA PRO A 92 9.51 1.84 -19.48
C PRO A 92 9.02 1.74 -18.03
N LEU A 93 7.70 1.84 -17.80
CA LEU A 93 7.11 1.71 -16.48
C LEU A 93 7.31 0.29 -15.92
N LEU A 94 7.12 -0.73 -16.76
CA LEU A 94 7.38 -2.12 -16.38
C LEU A 94 8.84 -2.33 -15.96
N ASN A 95 9.79 -1.77 -16.71
CA ASN A 95 11.21 -1.85 -16.36
C ASN A 95 11.50 -1.15 -15.03
N PHE A 96 10.90 0.02 -14.79
CA PHE A 96 11.00 0.71 -13.51
C PHE A 96 10.44 -0.14 -12.36
N LEU A 97 9.24 -0.71 -12.52
CA LEU A 97 8.61 -1.54 -11.49
C LEU A 97 9.48 -2.75 -11.13
N ARG A 98 10.09 -3.39 -12.13
CA ARG A 98 10.97 -4.56 -11.93
C ARG A 98 12.31 -4.22 -11.29
N THR A 99 12.84 -3.03 -11.52
CA THR A 99 14.15 -2.60 -11.01
C THR A 99 14.05 -1.94 -9.64
N ALA A 100 13.17 -0.95 -9.51
CA ALA A 100 12.97 -0.17 -8.28
C ALA A 100 12.32 -0.99 -7.16
N PHE A 101 11.43 -1.94 -7.49
CA PHE A 101 10.68 -2.73 -6.52
C PHE A 101 10.95 -4.23 -6.59
N LYS A 102 12.20 -4.62 -6.88
CA LYS A 102 12.63 -6.02 -7.07
C LYS A 102 12.22 -7.01 -5.97
N LYS A 103 11.93 -6.55 -4.76
CA LYS A 103 11.44 -7.37 -3.62
C LYS A 103 10.02 -7.03 -3.15
N GLY A 104 9.38 -6.04 -3.75
CA GLY A 104 8.19 -5.38 -3.18
C GLY A 104 7.12 -5.01 -4.19
N PHE A 105 7.20 -5.48 -5.44
CA PHE A 105 6.10 -5.44 -6.39
C PHE A 105 5.70 -6.87 -6.75
N PRO A 106 4.45 -7.30 -6.48
CA PRO A 106 4.10 -8.71 -6.46
C PRO A 106 3.83 -9.27 -7.86
N ILE A 107 4.87 -9.46 -8.68
CA ILE A 107 4.76 -10.10 -10.01
C ILE A 107 4.46 -11.59 -9.87
N SER A 108 3.33 -12.08 -10.39
CA SER A 108 2.81 -13.44 -10.17
C SER A 108 3.78 -14.59 -10.49
N THR A 109 4.80 -14.35 -11.32
CA THR A 109 5.85 -15.33 -11.67
C THR A 109 7.10 -15.26 -10.77
N ASP A 110 7.12 -14.41 -9.76
CA ASP A 110 8.27 -14.21 -8.86
C ASP A 110 8.10 -15.01 -7.56
N GLU A 111 8.92 -16.04 -7.38
CA GLU A 111 8.91 -16.92 -6.20
C GLU A 111 9.46 -16.25 -4.92
N LYS A 112 10.12 -15.09 -5.03
CA LYS A 112 10.82 -14.42 -3.91
C LYS A 112 10.05 -13.26 -3.30
N GLN A 113 8.73 -13.21 -3.49
CA GLN A 113 7.90 -12.13 -2.96
C GLN A 113 7.76 -12.15 -1.43
N ILE A 114 7.65 -10.95 -0.86
CA ILE A 114 7.16 -10.76 0.50
C ILE A 114 5.67 -11.07 0.52
N ARG A 115 5.26 -12.07 1.30
CA ARG A 115 3.84 -12.42 1.49
C ARG A 115 3.18 -11.38 2.38
N ILE A 116 2.04 -10.85 1.91
CA ILE A 116 1.19 -9.91 2.64
C ILE A 116 0.39 -10.66 3.69
#